data_AF-A0AAD6MVK5-F1
#
_entry.id   AF-A0AAD6MVK5-F1
#
_cell.length_a   1.000
_cell.length_b   1.000
_cell.length_c   1.000
_cell.angle_alpha   90.00
_cell.angle_beta   90.00
_cell.angle_gamma   90.00
#
_symmetry.space_group_name_H-M   'P 1'
#
loop_
_entity.id
_entity.type
_entity.pdbx_description
1 polymer ?
#
loop_
_entity_poly.entity_id
_entity_poly.type
_entity_poly.pdbx_seq_one_letter_code
_entity_poly.pdbx_strand_id
1 'polypeptide(L)'
;MAAKLYVGNLSWNTTDESLRGVFSEFGEILDSIVMRDRDTGRSRGFGFVTFSSQDQADAAVAAMNEQELDGRRVRVNIANARPSGGGGYAGGGGAGSWGPRQ
;
A
#
# COMPACT_ATOMS: atom_id res chain seq x y z
N MET A 1 3.89 11.88 -8.84
CA MET A 1 3.79 11.61 -7.38
C MET A 1 4.13 10.14 -7.19
N ALA A 2 4.96 9.80 -6.19
CA ALA A 2 5.27 8.41 -5.90
C ALA A 2 4.02 7.68 -5.39
N ALA A 3 3.80 6.45 -5.85
CA ALA A 3 2.61 5.68 -5.52
C ALA A 3 2.99 4.36 -4.87
N LYS A 4 2.36 4.05 -3.73
CA LYS A 4 2.55 2.79 -3.03
C LYS A 4 1.49 1.79 -3.48
N LEU A 5 1.90 0.55 -3.70
CA LEU A 5 1.07 -0.60 -3.98
C LEU A 5 1.08 -1.55 -2.79
N TYR A 6 -0.07 -2.14 -2.55
CA TYR A 6 -0.28 -3.27 -1.66
C TYR A 6 -0.36 -4.53 -2.52
N VAL A 7 0.44 -5.53 -2.19
CA VAL A 7 0.45 -6.84 -2.84
C VAL A 7 0.11 -7.89 -1.79
N GLY A 8 -1.01 -8.57 -1.96
CA GLY A 8 -1.52 -9.59 -1.04
C GLY A 8 -1.67 -10.95 -1.72
N ASN A 9 -1.94 -11.98 -0.92
CA ASN A 9 -2.03 -13.37 -1.33
C ASN A 9 -0.77 -13.91 -2.04
N LEU A 10 0.40 -13.41 -1.65
CA LEU A 10 1.69 -13.88 -2.14
C LEU A 10 1.98 -15.30 -1.66
N SER A 11 2.77 -16.03 -2.44
CA SER A 11 3.30 -17.32 -2.03
C SER A 11 4.32 -17.15 -0.90
N TRP A 12 4.50 -18.20 -0.11
CA TRP A 12 5.51 -18.20 0.95
C TRP A 12 6.94 -18.16 0.40
N ASN A 13 7.10 -18.52 -0.88
CA ASN A 13 8.36 -18.46 -1.61
C ASN A 13 8.66 -17.08 -2.20
N THR A 14 7.66 -16.17 -2.25
CA THR A 14 7.85 -14.85 -2.85
C THR A 14 8.70 -13.97 -1.92
N THR A 15 9.82 -13.47 -2.47
CA THR A 15 10.75 -12.57 -1.80
C THR A 15 10.62 -11.14 -2.31
N ASP A 16 11.23 -10.18 -1.60
CA ASP A 16 11.30 -8.79 -2.05
C ASP A 16 12.04 -8.65 -3.39
N GLU A 17 13.09 -9.44 -3.63
CA GLU A 17 13.81 -9.48 -4.90
C GLU A 17 12.91 -9.96 -6.05
N SER A 18 12.18 -11.08 -5.86
CA SER A 18 11.26 -11.61 -6.87
C SER A 18 10.15 -10.61 -7.17
N LEU A 19 9.59 -10.00 -6.12
CA LEU A 19 8.52 -9.03 -6.23
C LEU A 19 9.03 -7.78 -6.95
N ARG A 20 10.19 -7.24 -6.57
CA ARG A 20 10.82 -6.14 -7.28
C ARG A 20 11.06 -6.47 -8.75
N GLY A 21 11.58 -7.65 -9.07
CA GLY A 21 11.86 -8.07 -10.45
C GLY A 21 10.59 -8.04 -11.32
N VAL A 22 9.50 -8.63 -10.83
CA VAL A 22 8.23 -8.68 -11.59
C VAL A 22 7.62 -7.31 -11.75
N PHE A 23 7.62 -6.50 -10.69
CA PHE A 23 7.02 -5.16 -10.74
C PHE A 23 7.90 -4.15 -11.51
N SER A 24 9.20 -4.41 -11.65
CA SER A 24 10.14 -3.54 -12.36
C SER A 24 9.90 -3.53 -13.88
N GLU A 25 9.14 -4.48 -14.42
CA GLU A 25 8.75 -4.49 -15.84
C GLU A 25 7.74 -3.37 -16.17
N PHE A 26 6.93 -2.97 -15.18
CA PHE A 26 5.90 -1.94 -15.34
C PHE A 26 6.41 -0.52 -15.09
N GLY A 27 7.54 -0.38 -14.40
CA GLY A 27 8.08 0.93 -14.03
C GLY A 27 9.23 0.89 -13.05
N GLU A 28 9.62 2.08 -12.58
CA GLU A 28 10.74 2.24 -11.66
C GLU A 28 10.27 2.12 -10.20
N ILE A 29 10.80 1.12 -9.52
CA ILE A 29 10.52 0.85 -8.11
C ILE A 29 11.51 1.61 -7.23
N LEU A 30 10.97 2.48 -6.38
CA LEU A 30 11.71 3.18 -5.34
C LEU A 30 11.98 2.30 -4.12
N ASP A 31 11.00 1.50 -3.71
CA ASP A 31 11.10 0.66 -2.52
C ASP A 31 10.22 -0.60 -2.62
N SER A 32 10.66 -1.72 -2.06
CA SER A 32 9.92 -2.98 -2.06
C SER A 32 10.16 -3.74 -0.77
N ILE A 33 9.08 -4.00 -0.01
CA ILE A 33 9.16 -4.65 1.30
C ILE A 33 8.14 -5.77 1.37
N VAL A 34 8.60 -7.01 1.54
CA VAL A 34 7.74 -8.17 1.81
C VAL A 34 7.63 -8.38 3.32
N MET A 35 6.41 -8.43 3.83
CA MET A 35 6.17 -8.67 5.26
C MET A 35 6.24 -10.16 5.53
N ARG A 36 7.30 -10.57 6.22
CA ARG A 36 7.53 -11.97 6.63
C ARG A 36 7.40 -12.10 8.14
N ASP A 37 6.88 -13.24 8.58
CA ASP A 37 6.76 -13.60 9.97
C ASP A 37 8.17 -13.84 10.54
N ARG A 38 8.52 -13.16 11.63
CA ARG A 38 9.87 -13.20 12.18
C ARG A 38 10.15 -14.48 12.98
N ASP A 39 9.11 -15.10 13.51
CA ASP A 39 9.20 -16.29 14.36
C ASP A 39 9.31 -17.57 13.53
N THR A 40 8.56 -17.65 12.44
CA THR A 40 8.55 -18.82 11.54
C THR A 40 9.36 -18.63 10.26
N GLY A 41 9.79 -17.40 9.96
CA GLY A 41 10.45 -17.04 8.70
C GLY A 41 9.52 -17.12 7.48
N ARG A 42 8.24 -17.43 7.67
CA ARG A 42 7.27 -17.59 6.57
C ARG A 42 6.74 -16.24 6.11
N SER A 43 6.66 -16.01 4.80
CA SER A 43 6.01 -14.79 4.30
C SER A 43 4.57 -14.74 4.81
N ARG A 44 4.14 -13.58 5.32
CA ARG A 44 2.75 -13.37 5.77
C ARG A 44 1.75 -13.35 4.61
N GLY A 45 2.26 -13.54 3.38
CA GLY A 45 1.47 -13.53 2.15
C GLY A 45 1.15 -12.12 1.67
N PHE A 46 1.87 -11.10 2.13
CA PHE A 46 1.68 -9.73 1.66
C PHE A 46 2.95 -8.88 1.71
N GLY A 47 2.98 -7.81 0.92
CA GLY A 47 4.08 -6.87 0.80
C GLY A 47 3.62 -5.53 0.24
N PHE A 48 4.56 -4.60 0.17
CA PHE A 48 4.35 -3.26 -0.37
C PHE A 48 5.42 -2.92 -1.39
N VAL A 49 5.03 -2.25 -2.47
CA VAL A 49 5.93 -1.71 -3.51
C VAL A 49 5.69 -0.23 -3.61
N THR A 50 6.73 0.58 -3.78
CA THR A 50 6.61 2.01 -4.00
C THR A 50 7.20 2.33 -5.37
N PHE A 51 6.39 2.88 -6.26
CA PHE A 51 6.80 3.33 -7.59
C PHE A 51 7.16 4.81 -7.61
N SER A 52 7.99 5.21 -8.57
CA SER A 52 8.34 6.61 -8.81
C SER A 52 7.18 7.42 -9.37
N SER A 53 6.31 6.79 -10.18
CA SER A 53 5.09 7.41 -10.73
C SER A 53 3.82 6.63 -10.41
N GLN A 54 2.71 7.36 -10.31
CA GLN A 54 1.39 6.79 -10.10
C GLN A 54 0.89 6.04 -11.33
N ASP A 55 1.13 6.55 -12.55
CA ASP A 55 0.71 5.88 -13.78
C ASP A 55 1.31 4.47 -13.91
N GLN A 56 2.58 4.30 -13.52
CA GLN A 56 3.26 3.00 -13.49
C GLN A 56 2.63 2.07 -12.46
N ALA A 57 2.24 2.60 -11.30
CA ALA A 57 1.61 1.85 -10.24
C ALA A 57 0.21 1.37 -10.64
N ASP A 58 -0.61 2.24 -11.26
CA ASP A 58 -1.94 1.90 -11.76
C ASP A 58 -1.87 0.85 -12.90
N ALA A 59 -0.91 0.99 -13.82
CA ALA A 59 -0.67 -0.01 -14.86
C ALA A 59 -0.28 -1.37 -14.28
N ALA A 60 0.63 -1.38 -13.29
CA ALA A 60 1.02 -2.60 -12.59
C ALA A 60 -0.17 -3.24 -11.84
N VAL A 61 -1.00 -2.43 -11.17
CA VAL A 61 -2.23 -2.91 -10.51
C VAL A 61 -3.15 -3.57 -11.53
N ALA A 62 -3.44 -2.90 -12.65
CA ALA A 62 -4.37 -3.42 -13.65
C ALA A 62 -3.86 -4.72 -14.30
N ALA A 63 -2.55 -4.86 -14.50
CA ALA A 63 -1.94 -6.03 -15.13
C ALA A 63 -1.72 -7.20 -14.16
N MET A 64 -1.33 -6.91 -12.91
CA MET A 64 -0.93 -7.90 -11.91
C MET A 64 -2.04 -8.27 -10.92
N ASN A 65 -3.07 -7.44 -10.76
CA ASN A 65 -4.18 -7.78 -9.88
C ASN A 65 -4.88 -9.05 -10.39
N GLU A 66 -5.05 -10.02 -9.48
CA GLU A 66 -5.67 -11.33 -9.74
C GLU A 66 -4.88 -12.28 -10.64
N GLN A 67 -3.62 -11.97 -10.96
CA GLN A 67 -2.70 -12.86 -11.66
C GLN A 67 -2.30 -14.07 -10.81
N GLU A 68 -1.99 -15.17 -11.46
CA GLU A 68 -1.42 -16.35 -10.80
C GLU A 68 0.11 -16.19 -10.67
N LEU A 69 0.61 -16.14 -9.44
CA LEU A 69 2.02 -16.11 -9.12
C LEU A 69 2.34 -17.26 -8.15
N ASP A 70 3.29 -18.12 -8.53
CA ASP A 70 3.66 -19.31 -7.75
C ASP A 70 2.44 -20.21 -7.41
N GLY A 71 1.47 -20.33 -8.32
CA GLY A 71 0.24 -21.11 -8.13
C GLY A 71 -0.78 -20.48 -7.18
N ARG A 72 -0.64 -19.18 -6.87
CA ARG A 72 -1.59 -18.41 -6.05
C ARG A 72 -2.03 -17.13 -6.75
N ARG A 73 -3.32 -16.79 -6.65
CA ARG A 73 -3.87 -15.56 -7.23
C ARG A 73 -3.47 -14.34 -6.40
N VAL A 74 -2.48 -13.58 -6.84
CA VAL A 74 -2.05 -12.38 -6.12
C VAL A 74 -3.08 -11.26 -6.24
N ARG A 75 -3.18 -10.42 -5.21
CA ARG A 75 -4.03 -9.25 -5.21
C ARG A 75 -3.16 -8.01 -5.16
N VAL A 76 -3.29 -7.14 -6.15
CA VAL A 76 -2.51 -5.91 -6.23
C VAL A 76 -3.49 -4.76 -6.16
N ASN A 77 -3.22 -3.79 -5.30
CA ASN A 77 -4.06 -2.62 -5.16
C ASN A 77 -3.21 -1.38 -4.86
N ILE A 78 -3.70 -0.20 -5.21
CA ILE A 78 -3.08 1.06 -4.78
C ILE A 78 -3.16 1.10 -3.25
N ALA A 79 -2.01 1.04 -2.58
CA ALA A 79 -1.95 1.30 -1.17
C ALA A 79 -2.15 2.80 -1.01
N ASN A 80 -3.35 3.19 -0.59
CA ASN A 80 -3.61 4.53 -0.10
C ASN A 80 -2.68 4.79 1.10
N ALA A 81 -1.48 5.31 0.82
CA ALA A 81 -0.77 6.12 1.78
C ALA A 81 -1.71 7.29 2.00
N ARG A 82 -2.49 7.21 3.09
CA ARG A 82 -3.40 8.26 3.52
C ARG A 82 -2.73 9.59 3.18
N PRO A 83 -3.36 10.48 2.38
CA PRO A 83 -2.73 11.74 2.04
C PRO A 83 -2.26 12.35 3.35
N SER A 84 -0.98 12.67 3.46
CA SER A 84 -0.42 13.25 4.70
C SER A 84 -0.89 14.70 4.91
N GLY A 85 -2.08 15.05 4.41
CA GLY A 85 -2.75 16.32 4.61
C GLY A 85 -4.25 16.11 4.50
N GLY A 86 -4.98 16.32 5.61
CA GLY A 86 -6.44 16.32 5.58
C GLY A 86 -7.16 15.74 6.79
N GLY A 87 -6.65 15.95 8.00
CA GLY A 87 -7.41 15.73 9.24
C GLY A 87 -7.77 17.07 9.88
N GLY A 88 -8.62 17.84 9.21
CA GLY A 88 -9.15 19.08 9.75
C GLY A 88 -9.99 18.81 11.00
N TYR A 89 -9.54 19.32 12.15
CA TYR A 89 -10.40 19.60 13.29
C TYR A 89 -11.23 20.87 12.99
N ALA A 90 -12.06 20.81 11.95
CA ALA A 90 -13.20 21.72 11.80
C ALA A 90 -14.37 21.13 12.60
N GLY A 91 -14.19 21.06 13.92
CA GLY A 91 -15.27 20.79 14.86
C GLY A 91 -16.00 22.09 15.14
N GLY A 92 -17.01 22.39 14.34
CA GLY A 92 -17.97 23.44 14.65
C GLY A 92 -18.69 23.11 15.97
N GLY A 93 -18.60 24.01 16.94
CA GLY A 93 -19.40 24.03 18.15
C GLY A 93 -19.81 25.47 18.42
N GLY A 94 -21.03 25.81 18.02
CA GLY A 94 -21.58 27.15 18.10
C GLY A 94 -21.76 27.68 19.53
N ALA A 95 -21.92 29.00 19.56
CA ALA A 95 -22.58 29.84 20.55
C ALA A 95 -23.20 29.16 21.79
N GLY A 96 -22.77 29.61 22.97
CA GLY A 96 -23.44 29.34 24.24
C GLY A 96 -22.96 30.28 25.34
N SER A 97 -23.61 31.43 25.43
CA SER A 97 -23.47 32.47 26.46
C SER A 97 -23.46 31.91 27.90
N TRP A 98 -22.41 32.20 28.67
CA TRP A 98 -22.45 32.20 30.14
C TRP A 98 -21.70 33.43 30.67
N GLY A 99 -22.41 34.55 30.76
CA GLY A 99 -21.99 35.70 31.57
C GLY A 99 -22.23 35.43 33.06
N PRO A 100 -21.45 36.02 33.98
CA PRO A 100 -21.63 35.83 35.41
C PRO A 100 -22.79 36.70 35.93
N ARG A 101 -23.75 36.04 36.60
CA ARG A 101 -24.78 36.60 37.49
C ARG A 101 -25.06 35.43 38.44
N GLN A 102 -24.80 35.43 39.75
CA GLN A 102 -24.78 36.47 40.77
C GLN A 102 -23.89 35.96 41.92
#